data_AF-A0A3N5KGL5-F1
#
_entry.id   AF-A0A3N5KGL5-F1
#
_cell.length_a   1.000
_cell.length_b   1.000
_cell.length_c   1.000
_cell.angle_alpha   90.00
_cell.angle_beta   90.00
_cell.angle_gamma   90.00
#
_symmetry.space_group_name_H-M   'P 1'
#
loop_
_entity.id
_entity.type
_entity.pdbx_description
1 polymer ?
#
loop_
_entity_poly.entity_id
_entity_poly.type
_entity_poly.pdbx_seq_one_letter_code
_entity_poly.pdbx_strand_id
1 'polypeptide(L)'
;MEIPHIYRAYTRSQLMSAQVAPDRVGLGVLNSFHPARSADVIAVLEPYYIYGARGASHGAAYSYDTHLPLIFMGPGIRPGHYHRDVAINDIAPTLATILEVETPSGSTGRVLAEMLESQRN
;
A
#
# COMPACT_ATOMS: atom_id res chain seq x y z
N MET A 1 16.84 27.31 2.60
CA MET A 1 17.86 26.34 2.15
C MET A 1 17.11 25.16 1.56
N GLU A 2 17.35 24.82 0.30
CA GLU A 2 16.79 23.62 -0.31
C GLU A 2 17.75 22.45 -0.07
N ILE A 3 17.20 21.29 0.29
CA ILE A 3 17.97 20.05 0.40
C ILE A 3 17.77 19.30 -0.93
N PRO A 4 18.85 18.97 -1.66
CA PRO A 4 18.72 18.28 -2.93
C PRO A 4 18.06 16.91 -2.76
N HIS A 5 17.36 16.46 -3.81
CA HIS A 5 16.72 15.14 -3.89
C HIS A 5 15.57 14.87 -2.92
N ILE A 6 15.00 15.93 -2.36
CA ILE A 6 13.74 15.86 -1.60
C ILE A 6 12.61 16.23 -2.55
N TYR A 7 11.74 15.26 -2.83
CA TYR A 7 10.52 15.49 -3.60
C TYR A 7 9.52 16.31 -2.79
N ARG A 8 9.23 15.85 -1.57
CA ARG A 8 8.30 16.50 -0.63
C ARG A 8 8.67 16.18 0.81
N ALA A 9 8.25 17.03 1.73
CA ALA A 9 8.26 16.73 3.15
C ALA A 9 6.88 17.02 3.75
N TYR A 10 6.45 16.19 4.69
CA TYR A 10 5.22 16.36 5.45
C TYR A 10 5.56 16.45 6.93
N THR A 11 5.00 17.43 7.62
CA THR A 11 5.09 17.52 9.08
C THR A 11 4.04 16.64 9.75
N ARG A 12 4.27 16.28 11.02
CA ARG A 12 3.27 15.61 11.85
C ARG A 12 1.94 16.37 11.88
N SER A 13 1.97 17.70 11.99
CA SER A 13 0.74 18.50 12.04
C SER A 13 -0.07 18.41 10.74
N GLN A 14 0.61 18.39 9.59
CA GLN A 14 -0.03 18.15 8.29
C GLN A 14 -0.65 16.75 8.23
N LEU A 15 0.08 15.71 8.64
CA LEU A 15 -0.40 14.33 8.61
C LEU A 15 -1.55 14.10 9.60
N MET A 16 -1.49 14.67 10.80
CA MET A 16 -2.56 14.63 11.80
C MET A 16 -3.85 15.30 11.32
N SER A 17 -3.75 16.29 10.43
CA SER A 17 -4.89 16.99 9.84
C SER A 17 -5.22 16.52 8.42
N ALA A 18 -4.61 15.40 7.97
CA ALA A 18 -4.73 14.86 6.62
C ALA A 18 -4.45 15.87 5.49
N GLN A 19 -3.63 16.89 5.77
CA GLN A 19 -3.18 17.89 4.80
C GLN A 19 -2.04 17.34 3.94
N VAL A 20 -2.37 16.40 3.07
CA VAL A 20 -1.45 15.83 2.07
C VAL A 20 -1.93 16.14 0.67
N ALA A 21 -1.03 16.10 -0.31
CA ALA A 21 -1.44 16.16 -1.72
C ALA A 21 -2.36 14.96 -2.04
N PRO A 22 -3.43 15.14 -2.81
CA PRO A 22 -4.39 14.08 -3.13
C PRO A 22 -3.88 13.16 -4.25
N ASP A 23 -2.60 12.76 -4.18
CA ASP A 23 -1.97 11.82 -5.10
C ASP A 23 -1.51 10.56 -4.37
N ARG A 24 -1.04 9.56 -5.13
CA ARG A 24 -0.64 8.26 -4.57
C ARG A 24 0.49 8.38 -3.53
N VAL A 25 1.40 9.34 -3.70
CA VAL A 25 2.51 9.57 -2.77
C VAL A 25 1.99 10.17 -1.47
N GLY A 26 1.20 11.23 -1.54
CA GLY A 26 0.62 11.87 -0.35
C GLY A 26 -0.29 10.94 0.44
N LEU A 27 -1.18 10.23 -0.24
CA LEU A 27 -2.05 9.23 0.39
C LEU A 27 -1.26 8.04 0.96
N GLY A 28 -0.21 7.60 0.27
CA GLY A 28 0.69 6.56 0.76
C GLY A 28 1.40 6.95 2.06
N VAL A 29 1.93 8.18 2.12
CA VAL A 29 2.55 8.71 3.35
C VAL A 29 1.53 8.81 4.48
N LEU A 30 0.33 9.33 4.20
CA LEU A 30 -0.75 9.43 5.18
C LEU A 30 -1.13 8.06 5.75
N ASN A 31 -1.31 7.06 4.89
CA ASN A 31 -1.64 5.69 5.30
C ASN A 31 -0.51 4.99 6.08
N SER A 32 0.74 5.45 5.94
CA SER A 32 1.91 4.93 6.66
C SER A 32 2.15 5.61 8.02
N PHE A 33 1.43 6.69 8.32
CA PHE A 33 1.63 7.49 9.52
C PHE A 33 0.85 6.91 10.71
N HIS A 34 1.55 6.74 11.84
CA HIS A 34 0.95 6.34 13.10
C HIS A 34 1.26 7.42 14.17
N PRO A 35 0.26 8.10 14.75
CA PRO A 35 0.48 9.26 15.63
C PRO A 35 1.48 9.05 16.77
N ALA A 36 1.43 7.87 17.41
CA ALA A 36 2.29 7.55 18.54
C ALA A 36 3.69 7.00 18.18
N ARG A 37 3.96 6.71 16.90
CA ARG A 37 5.18 5.99 16.47
C ARG A 37 5.95 6.67 15.34
N SER A 38 5.29 7.51 14.55
CA SER A 38 5.91 8.20 13.43
C SER A 38 6.66 9.46 13.86
N ALA A 39 7.71 9.79 13.10
CA ALA A 39 8.53 10.97 13.30
C ALA A 39 7.74 12.28 13.11
N ASP A 40 8.32 13.40 13.57
CA ASP A 40 7.75 14.74 13.41
C ASP A 40 7.77 15.25 11.95
N VAL A 41 8.67 14.71 11.13
CA VAL A 41 8.80 15.03 9.71
C VAL A 41 9.04 13.75 8.93
N ILE A 42 8.32 13.58 7.83
CA ILE A 42 8.54 12.51 6.85
C ILE A 42 8.98 13.17 5.55
N ALA A 43 10.18 12.82 5.08
CA ALA A 43 10.68 13.24 3.78
C ALA A 43 10.50 12.13 2.74
N VAL A 44 10.01 12.50 1.57
CA VAL A 44 9.92 11.63 0.39
C VAL A 44 11.02 12.07 -0.57
N LEU A 45 11.89 11.13 -0.96
CA LEU A 45 12.96 11.37 -1.90
C LEU A 45 12.43 11.47 -3.34
N GLU A 46 13.17 12.13 -4.22
CA GLU A 46 12.91 12.10 -5.66
C GLU A 46 12.90 10.66 -6.23
N PRO A 47 12.15 10.39 -7.31
CA PRO A 47 12.22 9.09 -7.98
C PRO A 47 13.65 8.73 -8.35
N TYR A 48 14.00 7.45 -8.20
CA TYR A 48 15.30 6.88 -8.52
C TYR A 48 16.48 7.41 -7.69
N TYR A 49 16.22 8.10 -6.57
CA TYR A 49 17.24 8.51 -5.60
C TYR A 49 17.20 7.63 -4.35
N ILE A 50 18.39 7.23 -3.86
CA ILE A 50 18.55 6.43 -2.64
C ILE A 50 19.53 7.13 -1.70
N TYR A 51 19.13 7.33 -0.45
CA TYR A 51 19.98 7.96 0.56
C TYR A 51 20.86 6.91 1.29
N GLY A 52 22.17 7.13 1.32
CA GLY A 52 23.09 6.42 2.23
C GLY A 52 23.33 4.93 1.97
N ALA A 53 22.77 4.35 0.90
CA ALA A 53 22.95 2.93 0.59
C ALA A 53 24.18 2.67 -0.30
N ARG A 54 24.89 1.56 -0.06
CA ARG A 54 25.88 1.01 -0.99
C ARG A 54 25.20 -0.08 -1.82
N GLY A 55 24.62 0.28 -2.96
CA GLY A 55 23.87 -0.63 -3.84
C GLY A 55 22.42 -0.19 -4.02
N ALA A 56 21.49 -1.15 -3.96
CA ALA A 56 20.05 -0.90 -4.06
C ALA A 56 19.36 -0.99 -2.68
N SER A 57 18.21 -0.34 -2.57
CA SER A 57 17.33 -0.39 -1.40
C SER A 57 15.87 -0.28 -1.86
N HIS A 58 14.92 -0.31 -0.93
CA HIS A 58 13.49 -0.15 -1.17
C HIS A 58 12.89 0.82 -0.13
N GLY A 59 11.59 1.12 -0.26
CA GLY A 59 10.84 1.97 0.66
C GLY A 59 10.47 3.33 0.05
N ALA A 60 10.78 3.54 -1.22
CA ALA A 60 10.29 4.68 -1.98
C ALA A 60 8.79 4.56 -2.25
N ALA A 61 8.12 5.70 -2.39
CA ALA A 61 6.67 5.76 -2.60
C ALA A 61 6.23 5.50 -4.06
N TYR A 62 7.13 5.00 -4.91
CA TYR A 62 6.94 4.91 -6.36
C TYR A 62 6.73 3.46 -6.81
N SER A 63 6.20 3.30 -8.03
CA SER A 63 5.75 2.00 -8.55
C SER A 63 6.83 0.91 -8.58
N TYR A 64 8.10 1.27 -8.75
CA TYR A 64 9.20 0.31 -8.74
C TYR A 64 9.42 -0.37 -7.36
N ASP A 65 8.90 0.22 -6.29
CA ASP A 65 8.91 -0.38 -4.94
C ASP A 65 7.51 -0.85 -4.50
N THR A 66 6.43 -0.19 -4.97
CA THR A 66 5.07 -0.46 -4.49
C THR A 66 4.26 -1.42 -5.38
N HIS A 67 4.68 -1.67 -6.62
CA HIS A 67 4.00 -2.61 -7.51
C HIS A 67 4.53 -4.02 -7.29
N LEU A 68 3.69 -4.88 -6.72
CA LEU A 68 4.05 -6.24 -6.34
C LEU A 68 3.20 -7.27 -7.09
N PRO A 69 3.75 -8.46 -7.39
CA PRO A 69 2.95 -9.57 -7.88
C PRO A 69 2.05 -10.10 -6.75
N LEU A 70 0.80 -10.43 -7.09
CA LEU A 70 -0.15 -11.09 -6.21
C LEU A 70 -0.73 -12.31 -6.92
N ILE A 71 -0.52 -13.48 -6.34
CA ILE A 71 -0.94 -14.76 -6.91
C ILE A 71 -1.78 -15.51 -5.88
N PHE A 72 -3.01 -15.84 -6.26
CA PHE A 72 -3.86 -16.79 -5.53
C PHE A 72 -3.94 -18.09 -6.33
N MET A 73 -3.84 -19.23 -5.63
CA MET A 73 -3.88 -20.55 -6.23
C MET A 73 -4.51 -21.54 -5.25
N GLY A 74 -5.42 -22.37 -5.74
CA GLY A 74 -6.06 -23.40 -4.94
C GLY A 74 -7.53 -23.64 -5.36
N PRO A 75 -8.25 -24.48 -4.60
CA PRO A 75 -9.67 -24.73 -4.82
C PRO A 75 -10.48 -23.43 -4.79
N GLY A 76 -11.46 -23.29 -5.69
CA GLY A 76 -12.34 -22.13 -5.74
C GLY A 76 -11.71 -20.85 -6.33
N ILE A 77 -10.45 -20.90 -6.80
CA ILE A 77 -9.80 -19.78 -7.47
C ILE A 77 -9.87 -19.97 -9.00
N ARG A 78 -10.54 -19.04 -9.68
CA ARG A 78 -10.63 -18.98 -11.15
C ARG A 78 -9.27 -18.64 -11.76
N PRO A 79 -8.70 -19.51 -12.61
CA PRO A 79 -7.49 -19.20 -13.36
C PRO A 79 -7.69 -17.97 -14.25
N GLY A 80 -6.73 -17.06 -14.25
CA GLY A 80 -6.77 -15.88 -15.09
C GLY A 80 -5.79 -14.81 -14.68
N HIS A 81 -5.66 -13.81 -15.56
CA HIS A 81 -4.93 -12.59 -15.29
C HIS A 81 -5.93 -11.46 -15.07
N TYR A 82 -5.75 -10.74 -13.97
CA TYR A 82 -6.62 -9.63 -13.60
C TYR A 82 -5.80 -8.35 -13.59
N HIS A 83 -6.16 -7.40 -14.46
CA HIS A 83 -5.39 -6.17 -14.69
C HIS A 83 -5.97 -4.94 -13.97
N ARG A 84 -7.05 -5.10 -13.20
CA ARG A 84 -7.59 -3.99 -12.40
C ARG A 84 -6.70 -3.72 -11.19
N ASP A 85 -6.76 -2.49 -10.70
CA ASP A 85 -6.04 -2.10 -9.50
C ASP A 85 -6.50 -2.90 -8.27
N VAL A 86 -5.51 -3.37 -7.51
CA VAL A 86 -5.64 -4.06 -6.24
C VAL A 86 -4.65 -3.49 -5.24
N ALA A 87 -4.99 -3.53 -3.96
CA ALA A 87 -4.10 -3.17 -2.86
C ALA A 87 -3.67 -4.43 -2.10
N ILE A 88 -2.48 -4.42 -1.50
CA ILE A 88 -2.04 -5.51 -0.62
C ILE A 88 -3.00 -5.72 0.56
N ASN A 89 -3.66 -4.65 1.01
CA ASN A 89 -4.67 -4.71 2.06
C ASN A 89 -5.93 -5.52 1.66
N ASP A 90 -6.13 -5.81 0.38
CA ASP A 90 -7.24 -6.64 -0.11
C ASP A 90 -7.03 -8.13 0.19
N ILE A 91 -5.80 -8.56 0.50
CA ILE A 91 -5.46 -9.97 0.74
C ILE A 91 -6.19 -10.53 1.97
N ALA A 92 -6.13 -9.82 3.09
CA ALA A 92 -6.71 -10.27 4.35
C ALA A 92 -8.25 -10.49 4.30
N PRO A 93 -9.08 -9.52 3.85
CA PRO A 93 -10.52 -9.75 3.73
C PRO A 93 -10.87 -10.80 2.69
N THR A 94 -10.05 -10.95 1.64
CA THR A 94 -10.24 -12.00 0.63
C THR A 94 -10.00 -13.39 1.21
N LEU A 95 -8.93 -13.59 1.98
CA LEU A 95 -8.68 -14.85 2.67
C LEU A 95 -9.74 -15.15 3.72
N ALA A 96 -10.18 -14.15 4.49
CA ALA A 96 -11.27 -14.31 5.45
C ALA A 96 -12.56 -14.80 4.78
N THR A 97 -12.89 -14.25 3.60
CA THR A 97 -14.03 -14.69 2.79
C THR A 97 -13.88 -16.13 2.31
N ILE A 98 -12.69 -16.51 1.82
CA ILE A 98 -12.41 -17.89 1.35
C ILE A 98 -12.53 -18.90 2.50
N LEU A 99 -12.11 -18.51 3.71
CA LEU A 99 -12.09 -19.37 4.89
C LEU A 99 -13.38 -19.35 5.70
N GLU A 100 -14.36 -18.53 5.31
CA GLU A 100 -15.61 -18.30 6.07
C GLU A 100 -15.36 -17.89 7.53
N VAL A 101 -14.37 -17.02 7.75
CA VAL A 101 -14.06 -16.45 9.07
C VAL A 101 -14.27 -14.94 9.08
N GLU A 102 -14.38 -14.38 10.29
CA GLU A 102 -14.54 -12.94 10.47
C GLU A 102 -13.36 -12.17 9.87
N THR A 103 -13.67 -11.02 9.23
CA THR A 103 -12.65 -10.15 8.65
C THR A 103 -11.87 -9.46 9.77
N PRO A 104 -10.53 -9.27 9.65
CA PRO A 104 -9.78 -8.53 10.66
C PRO A 104 -10.37 -7.15 10.92
N SER A 105 -10.53 -6.78 12.19
CA SER A 105 -11.23 -5.55 12.61
C SER A 105 -10.62 -4.24 12.10
N GLY A 106 -9.34 -4.25 11.75
CA GLY A 106 -8.63 -3.12 11.13
C GLY A 106 -8.48 -3.21 9.62
N SER A 107 -9.18 -4.14 8.95
CA SER A 107 -9.10 -4.29 7.49
C SER A 107 -9.67 -3.08 6.78
N THR A 108 -8.93 -2.57 5.78
CA THR A 108 -9.35 -1.44 4.94
C THR A 108 -9.47 -1.82 3.46
N GLY A 109 -9.18 -3.08 3.12
CA GLY A 109 -9.22 -3.59 1.76
C GLY A 109 -10.61 -4.11 1.36
N ARG A 110 -10.76 -4.42 0.07
CA ARG A 110 -11.95 -5.09 -0.47
C ARG A 110 -11.69 -6.56 -0.71
N VAL A 111 -12.76 -7.35 -0.78
CA VAL A 111 -12.68 -8.74 -1.24
C VAL A 111 -12.41 -8.75 -2.74
N LEU A 112 -11.42 -9.54 -3.18
CA LEU A 112 -11.14 -9.80 -4.59
C LEU A 112 -12.11 -10.87 -5.13
N ALA A 113 -13.41 -10.57 -5.18
CA ALA A 113 -14.45 -11.53 -5.56
C ALA A 113 -14.38 -11.98 -7.03
N GLU A 114 -13.87 -11.10 -7.89
CA GLU A 114 -13.41 -11.38 -9.26
C GLU A 114 -12.63 -12.68 -9.52
N MET A 115 -11.86 -13.20 -8.57
CA MET A 115 -11.06 -14.40 -8.78
C MET A 115 -11.71 -15.63 -8.15
N LEU A 116 -12.83 -15.46 -7.45
CA LEU A 116 -13.55 -16.55 -6.82
C LEU A 116 -14.48 -17.22 -7.84
N GLU A 117 -14.53 -18.54 -7.81
CA GLU A 117 -15.55 -19.30 -8.53
C GLU A 117 -16.94 -18.97 -7.98
N SER A 118 -17.95 -18.99 -8.86
CA SER A 118 -19.33 -18.90 -8.39
C SER A 118 -19.64 -20.13 -7.53
N GLN A 119 -20.13 -19.91 -6.30
CA GLN A 119 -20.59 -21.00 -5.44
C GLN A 119 -21.57 -21.87 -6.23
N ARG A 120 -21.18 -23.12 -6.48
CA ARG A 120 -22.13 -24.14 -6.96
C ARG A 120 -22.97 -24.52 -5.74
N ASN A 121 -24.25 -24.16 -5.78
CA ASN A 121 -25.26 -24.80 -4.94
C ASN A 121 -25.29 -26.32 -5.19
#